data_AF-A0A940AIL2-F1
#
_entry.id   AF-A0A940AIL2-F1
#
_cell.length_a   1.000
_cell.length_b   1.000
_cell.length_c   1.000
_cell.angle_alpha   90.00
_cell.angle_beta   90.00
_cell.angle_gamma   90.00
#
_symmetry.space_group_name_H-M   'P 1'
#
loop_
_entity.id
_entity.type
_entity.pdbx_description
1 polymer ?
#
loop_
_entity_poly.entity_id
_entity_poly.type
_entity_poly.pdbx_seq_one_letter_code
_entity_poly.pdbx_strand_id
1 'polypeptide(L)'
;MKDTDNGTKESVERIVVMGGSFNPPTVAHFKLMKAAMEAVKGTQGIFVPTAHSYVFRKMARQKSHQDTLSETIRLEMLDSFCRNDKRLSVNKYQMQGDGRSYDYEMLLDIQTVHPDAEVYFLTGSDKLSILPRWRTIEKLLAQFRILVARRGEDNWDEIKKSNSFLSSHWNRFSVFEIPAEIRDISSSAFRERIHNGDESAKELVTPEVWEILHKNGKIPWESITDFHEDDYCFLSNFYEASIEYGGLTFGSNEAAFQAQKCLKQEEKSQFVNYSPGKSKNVGRHVTLRPDWEDVKIGIMEEIVRAKFTQHPELAAKLLATGNKILVEGNRWGDTFWGVSSESGEGCNHLGRILMKIRAELKG
;
A
#
# COMPACT_ATOMS: atom_id res chain seq x y z
N MET A 1 36.78 -13.96 -58.38
CA MET A 1 36.74 -13.43 -57.01
C MET A 1 35.33 -12.91 -56.76
N LYS A 2 34.56 -13.63 -55.95
CA LYS A 2 33.29 -13.15 -55.40
C LYS A 2 33.57 -12.84 -53.94
N ASP A 3 33.74 -11.57 -53.63
CA ASP A 3 33.73 -11.12 -52.24
C ASP A 3 32.28 -11.12 -51.78
N THR A 4 31.99 -12.02 -50.86
CA THR A 4 30.69 -12.18 -50.21
C THR A 4 30.51 -11.09 -49.17
N ASP A 5 29.47 -10.30 -49.40
CA ASP A 5 28.80 -9.39 -48.50
C ASP A 5 28.66 -9.96 -47.08
N ASN A 6 29.31 -9.29 -46.12
CA ASN A 6 29.30 -9.66 -44.71
C ASN A 6 28.15 -8.92 -44.03
N GLY A 7 26.93 -9.43 -44.22
CA GLY A 7 25.71 -8.88 -43.65
C GLY A 7 25.80 -8.84 -42.11
N THR A 8 25.83 -7.64 -41.55
CA THR A 8 25.63 -7.39 -40.13
C THR A 8 24.27 -7.94 -39.72
N LYS A 9 24.23 -8.99 -38.90
CA LYS A 9 22.98 -9.46 -38.25
C LYS A 9 22.37 -8.27 -37.49
N GLU A 10 21.27 -7.73 -37.99
CA GLU A 10 20.46 -6.77 -37.25
C GLU A 10 20.10 -7.38 -35.89
N SER A 11 20.39 -6.65 -34.82
CA SER A 11 20.08 -7.09 -33.47
C SER A 11 18.56 -7.08 -33.29
N VAL A 12 17.95 -8.25 -33.09
CA VAL A 12 16.51 -8.40 -32.83
C VAL A 12 16.09 -7.46 -31.70
N GLU A 13 15.11 -6.60 -31.98
CA GLU A 13 14.51 -5.70 -30.99
C GLU A 13 13.82 -6.52 -29.90
N ARG A 14 14.03 -6.17 -28.64
CA ARG A 14 13.44 -6.87 -27.49
C ARG A 14 12.73 -5.90 -26.57
N ILE A 15 11.45 -6.14 -26.35
CA ILE A 15 10.59 -5.24 -25.61
C ILE A 15 10.11 -5.93 -24.35
N VAL A 16 10.35 -5.31 -23.19
CA VAL A 16 9.83 -5.78 -21.90
C VAL A 16 8.59 -4.98 -21.53
N VAL A 17 7.49 -5.66 -21.26
CA VAL A 17 6.19 -5.05 -20.95
C VAL A 17 5.81 -5.36 -19.51
N MET A 18 5.60 -4.33 -18.68
CA MET A 18 5.21 -4.45 -17.28
C MET A 18 3.81 -3.87 -17.06
N GLY A 19 2.82 -4.74 -16.86
CA GLY A 19 1.48 -4.36 -16.43
C GLY A 19 1.38 -4.15 -14.92
N GLY A 20 0.62 -3.15 -14.47
CA GLY A 20 0.46 -2.90 -13.03
C GLY A 20 -0.60 -1.87 -12.66
N SER A 21 -1.06 -1.93 -11.39
CA SER A 21 -1.94 -0.89 -10.85
C SER A 21 -1.21 0.42 -10.60
N PHE A 22 0.08 0.35 -10.23
CA PHE A 22 0.95 1.50 -9.93
C PHE A 22 0.25 2.52 -9.00
N ASN A 23 -0.14 2.07 -7.81
CA ASN A 23 -0.95 2.86 -6.86
C ASN A 23 -0.23 3.08 -5.50
N PRO A 24 0.87 3.85 -5.43
CA PRO A 24 1.65 4.46 -6.53
C PRO A 24 2.68 3.50 -7.14
N PRO A 25 3.34 3.82 -8.27
CA PRO A 25 4.58 3.15 -8.66
C PRO A 25 5.67 3.44 -7.61
N THR A 26 6.50 2.44 -7.33
CA THR A 26 7.59 2.49 -6.33
C THR A 26 8.95 2.35 -7.01
N VAL A 27 10.03 2.61 -6.28
CA VAL A 27 11.40 2.35 -6.79
C VAL A 27 11.60 0.89 -7.22
N ALA A 28 10.86 -0.05 -6.60
CA ALA A 28 10.86 -1.45 -7.00
C ALA A 28 10.40 -1.65 -8.45
N HIS A 29 9.34 -0.96 -8.90
CA HIS A 29 8.85 -1.10 -10.26
C HIS A 29 9.88 -0.59 -11.28
N PHE A 30 10.52 0.54 -10.99
CA PHE A 30 11.56 1.10 -11.84
C PHE A 30 12.77 0.16 -11.96
N LYS A 31 13.34 -0.25 -10.82
CA LYS A 31 14.50 -1.15 -10.79
C LYS A 31 14.19 -2.54 -11.36
N LEU A 32 12.97 -3.05 -11.14
CA LEU A 32 12.53 -4.32 -11.71
C LEU A 32 12.47 -4.26 -13.24
N MET A 33 11.94 -3.17 -13.82
CA MET A 33 11.96 -2.98 -15.28
C MET A 33 13.39 -2.98 -15.82
N LYS A 34 14.30 -2.27 -15.16
CA LYS A 34 15.72 -2.18 -15.57
C LYS A 34 16.42 -3.55 -15.52
N ALA A 35 16.24 -4.29 -14.42
CA ALA A 35 16.80 -5.64 -14.28
C ALA A 35 16.20 -6.62 -15.31
N ALA A 36 14.91 -6.52 -15.58
CA ALA A 36 14.23 -7.33 -16.58
C ALA A 36 14.77 -7.06 -18.00
N MET A 37 14.93 -5.78 -18.36
CA MET A 37 15.56 -5.41 -19.64
C MET A 37 16.98 -5.95 -19.74
N GLU A 38 17.80 -5.84 -18.69
CA GLU A 38 19.17 -6.39 -18.71
C GLU A 38 19.16 -7.91 -18.93
N ALA A 39 18.31 -8.64 -18.21
CA ALA A 39 18.21 -10.10 -18.26
C ALA A 39 17.95 -10.65 -19.68
N VAL A 40 17.24 -9.89 -20.52
CA VAL A 40 16.93 -10.30 -21.89
C VAL A 40 17.64 -9.47 -22.95
N LYS A 41 18.55 -8.55 -22.57
CA LYS A 41 19.13 -7.54 -23.49
C LYS A 41 18.04 -6.76 -24.24
N GLY A 42 17.05 -6.31 -23.48
CA GLY A 42 15.91 -5.51 -23.90
C GLY A 42 16.34 -4.14 -24.38
N THR A 43 15.88 -3.76 -25.57
CA THR A 43 16.08 -2.44 -26.18
C THR A 43 15.03 -1.43 -25.72
N GLN A 44 13.84 -1.89 -25.31
CA GLN A 44 12.76 -1.04 -24.81
C GLN A 44 12.04 -1.66 -23.61
N GLY A 45 11.59 -0.81 -22.70
CA GLY A 45 10.73 -1.14 -21.56
C GLY A 45 9.44 -0.32 -21.60
N ILE A 46 8.30 -0.98 -21.45
CA ILE A 46 6.97 -0.36 -21.55
C ILE A 46 6.19 -0.64 -20.28
N PHE A 47 5.84 0.44 -19.56
CA PHE A 47 4.90 0.37 -18.44
C PHE A 47 3.47 0.46 -18.96
N VAL A 48 2.59 -0.42 -18.48
CA VAL A 48 1.17 -0.49 -18.87
C VAL A 48 0.29 -0.36 -17.63
N PRO A 49 -0.16 0.86 -17.27
CA PRO A 49 -1.03 1.04 -16.12
C PRO A 49 -2.45 0.51 -16.38
N THR A 50 -2.99 -0.25 -15.43
CA THR A 50 -4.38 -0.72 -15.48
C THR A 50 -5.39 0.43 -15.35
N ALA A 51 -6.59 0.26 -15.94
CA ALA A 51 -7.73 1.17 -15.82
C ALA A 51 -8.09 1.54 -14.37
N HIS A 52 -8.58 2.75 -14.15
CA HIS A 52 -9.06 3.23 -12.85
C HIS A 52 -10.11 2.30 -12.26
N SER A 53 -11.05 1.81 -13.06
CA SER A 53 -12.14 0.94 -12.60
C SER A 53 -11.62 -0.37 -12.00
N TYR A 54 -10.53 -0.93 -12.55
CA TYR A 54 -9.86 -2.10 -11.98
C TYR A 54 -9.20 -1.77 -10.64
N VAL A 55 -8.44 -0.68 -10.58
CA VAL A 55 -7.75 -0.26 -9.35
C VAL A 55 -8.77 0.03 -8.24
N PHE A 56 -9.83 0.79 -8.54
CA PHE A 56 -10.88 1.12 -7.59
C PHE A 56 -11.56 -0.15 -7.03
N ARG A 57 -11.97 -1.09 -7.88
CA ARG A 57 -12.55 -2.37 -7.42
C ARG A 57 -11.58 -3.18 -6.56
N LYS A 58 -10.29 -3.19 -6.91
CA LYS A 58 -9.25 -3.87 -6.13
C LYS A 58 -9.08 -3.24 -4.75
N MET A 59 -9.01 -1.91 -4.68
CA MET A 59 -8.86 -1.17 -3.42
C MET A 59 -10.12 -1.27 -2.54
N ALA A 60 -11.31 -1.24 -3.14
CA ALA A 60 -12.57 -1.44 -2.42
C ALA A 60 -12.65 -2.80 -1.72
N ARG A 61 -12.21 -3.88 -2.38
CA ARG A 61 -12.13 -5.23 -1.77
C ARG A 61 -11.17 -5.28 -0.57
N GLN A 62 -10.19 -4.39 -0.55
CA GLN A 62 -9.21 -4.25 0.54
C GLN A 62 -9.64 -3.21 1.59
N LYS A 63 -10.84 -2.64 1.49
CA LYS A 63 -11.35 -1.57 2.35
C LYS A 63 -10.44 -0.32 2.36
N SER A 64 -9.78 -0.04 1.23
CA SER A 64 -8.81 1.05 1.05
C SER A 64 -9.09 1.88 -0.21
N HIS A 65 -10.35 1.96 -0.62
CA HIS A 65 -10.78 2.67 -1.84
C HIS A 65 -10.38 4.16 -1.83
N GLN A 66 -10.29 4.78 -0.65
CA GLN A 66 -9.82 6.15 -0.46
C GLN A 66 -8.37 6.38 -0.91
N ASP A 67 -7.55 5.33 -0.99
CA ASP A 67 -6.16 5.44 -1.44
C ASP A 67 -6.02 5.28 -2.96
N THR A 68 -7.13 5.19 -3.69
CA THR A 68 -7.12 5.03 -5.14
C THR A 68 -6.65 6.31 -5.81
N LEU A 69 -5.52 6.25 -6.51
CA LEU A 69 -5.01 7.35 -7.32
C LEU A 69 -5.73 7.41 -8.66
N SER A 70 -6.01 8.63 -9.14
CA SER A 70 -6.58 8.86 -10.46
C SER A 70 -5.63 8.38 -11.56
N GLU A 71 -6.17 8.12 -12.75
CA GLU A 71 -5.35 7.78 -13.92
C GLU A 71 -4.31 8.84 -14.23
N THR A 72 -4.72 10.11 -14.20
CA THR A 72 -3.83 11.25 -14.46
C THR A 72 -2.62 11.25 -13.52
N ILE A 73 -2.83 11.08 -12.21
CA ILE A 73 -1.73 11.07 -11.23
C ILE A 73 -0.83 9.85 -11.46
N ARG A 74 -1.40 8.66 -11.73
CA ARG A 74 -0.62 7.45 -12.00
C ARG A 74 0.22 7.56 -13.27
N LEU A 75 -0.32 8.19 -14.32
CA LEU A 75 0.41 8.47 -15.55
C LEU A 75 1.54 9.46 -15.31
N GLU A 76 1.28 10.57 -14.63
CA GLU A 76 2.32 11.57 -14.32
C GLU A 76 3.51 10.94 -13.58
N MET A 77 3.22 10.05 -12.62
CA MET A 77 4.24 9.30 -11.88
C MET A 77 5.02 8.32 -12.77
N LEU A 78 4.37 7.57 -13.66
CA LEU A 78 5.06 6.66 -14.59
C LEU A 78 5.85 7.40 -15.66
N ASP A 79 5.33 8.51 -16.17
CA ASP A 79 6.02 9.38 -17.12
C ASP A 79 7.32 9.91 -16.49
N SER A 80 7.31 10.18 -15.18
CA SER A 80 8.53 10.59 -14.45
C SER A 80 9.66 9.55 -14.50
N PHE A 81 9.34 8.25 -14.49
CA PHE A 81 10.34 7.17 -14.66
C PHE A 81 11.02 7.20 -16.03
N CYS A 82 10.31 7.71 -17.05
CA CYS A 82 10.74 7.64 -18.44
C CYS A 82 11.55 8.87 -18.87
N ARG A 83 11.49 9.99 -18.13
CA ARG A 83 12.09 11.28 -18.53
C ARG A 83 13.59 11.20 -18.87
N ASN A 84 14.33 10.38 -18.13
CA ASN A 84 15.79 10.30 -18.21
C ASN A 84 16.31 9.03 -18.92
N ASP A 85 15.42 8.16 -19.40
CA ASP A 85 15.81 6.95 -20.16
C ASP A 85 14.90 6.77 -21.37
N LYS A 86 15.40 7.11 -22.56
CA LYS A 86 14.65 7.06 -23.83
C LYS A 86 14.20 5.64 -24.21
N ARG A 87 14.73 4.61 -23.56
CA ARG A 87 14.29 3.23 -23.76
C ARG A 87 13.03 2.89 -22.98
N LEU A 88 12.59 3.77 -22.07
CA LEU A 88 11.40 3.57 -21.25
C LEU A 88 10.23 4.40 -21.80
N SER A 89 9.04 3.82 -21.77
CA SER A 89 7.81 4.50 -22.17
C SER A 89 6.61 4.01 -21.38
N VAL A 90 5.51 4.79 -21.41
CA VAL A 90 4.22 4.43 -20.82
C VAL A 90 3.19 4.24 -21.92
N ASN A 91 2.53 3.08 -21.95
CA ASN A 91 1.44 2.80 -22.87
C ASN A 91 0.09 2.97 -22.15
N LYS A 92 -0.74 3.89 -22.65
CA LYS A 92 -2.02 4.30 -22.03
C LYS A 92 -3.22 3.43 -22.44
N TYR A 93 -3.01 2.37 -23.24
CA TYR A 93 -4.06 1.60 -23.88
C TYR A 93 -5.11 1.04 -22.90
N GLN A 94 -4.66 0.43 -21.80
CA GLN A 94 -5.58 -0.16 -20.81
C GLN A 94 -6.48 0.88 -20.11
N MET A 95 -6.19 2.18 -20.21
CA MET A 95 -7.03 3.24 -19.63
C MET A 95 -8.19 3.65 -20.55
N GLN A 96 -8.14 3.33 -21.85
CA GLN A 96 -9.12 3.78 -22.84
C GLN A 96 -10.31 2.80 -23.03
N GLY A 97 -10.36 1.68 -22.29
CA GLY A 97 -11.37 0.63 -22.42
C GLY A 97 -12.41 0.58 -21.29
N ASP A 98 -13.39 -0.32 -21.42
CA ASP A 98 -14.44 -0.60 -20.42
C ASP A 98 -13.92 -1.31 -19.13
N GLY A 99 -12.60 -1.39 -18.97
CA GLY A 99 -11.92 -2.10 -17.88
C GLY A 99 -11.79 -3.61 -18.09
N ARG A 100 -12.03 -4.13 -19.31
CA ARG A 100 -11.88 -5.56 -19.67
C ARG A 100 -10.70 -5.86 -20.61
N SER A 101 -9.80 -4.93 -20.87
CA SER A 101 -8.64 -5.20 -21.74
C SER A 101 -7.79 -6.35 -21.17
N TYR A 102 -7.61 -7.43 -21.93
CA TYR A 102 -6.81 -8.57 -21.48
C TYR A 102 -5.35 -8.36 -21.89
N ASP A 103 -4.44 -9.00 -21.14
CA ASP A 103 -2.99 -8.87 -21.36
C ASP A 103 -2.61 -9.26 -22.81
N TYR A 104 -3.36 -10.14 -23.45
CA TYR A 104 -3.12 -10.57 -24.83
C TYR A 104 -3.37 -9.48 -25.88
N GLU A 105 -4.52 -8.80 -25.85
CA GLU A 105 -4.82 -7.76 -26.85
C GLU A 105 -3.85 -6.57 -26.70
N MET A 106 -3.50 -6.21 -25.47
CA MET A 106 -2.50 -5.18 -25.21
C MET A 106 -1.13 -5.50 -25.83
N LEU A 107 -0.68 -6.76 -25.76
CA LEU A 107 0.59 -7.18 -26.37
C LEU A 107 0.51 -7.18 -27.90
N LEU A 108 -0.64 -7.50 -28.49
CA LEU A 108 -0.86 -7.40 -29.94
C LEU A 108 -0.73 -5.95 -30.44
N ASP A 109 -1.24 -4.98 -29.70
CA ASP A 109 -1.12 -3.57 -30.09
C ASP A 109 0.33 -3.09 -30.03
N ILE A 110 1.09 -3.55 -29.03
CA ILE A 110 2.54 -3.29 -28.97
C ILE A 110 3.25 -3.93 -30.17
N GLN A 111 2.94 -5.19 -30.50
CA GLN A 111 3.52 -5.87 -31.67
C GLN A 111 3.14 -5.18 -32.99
N THR A 112 1.96 -4.55 -33.09
CA THR A 112 1.54 -3.82 -34.30
C THR A 112 2.43 -2.61 -34.56
N VAL A 113 2.92 -1.96 -33.51
CA VAL A 113 3.88 -0.85 -33.61
C VAL A 113 5.31 -1.36 -33.82
N HIS A 114 5.62 -2.56 -33.31
CA HIS A 114 6.94 -3.20 -33.38
C HIS A 114 6.84 -4.61 -33.99
N PRO A 115 6.60 -4.73 -35.31
CA PRO A 115 6.21 -5.99 -35.96
C PRO A 115 7.23 -7.11 -35.81
N ASP A 116 8.52 -6.78 -35.78
CA ASP A 116 9.62 -7.76 -35.74
C ASP A 116 10.23 -7.93 -34.33
N ALA A 117 9.67 -7.25 -33.32
CA ALA A 117 10.19 -7.31 -31.97
C ALA A 117 9.83 -8.61 -31.25
N GLU A 118 10.75 -9.11 -30.42
CA GLU A 118 10.47 -10.17 -29.45
C GLU A 118 9.94 -9.53 -28.16
N VAL A 119 8.63 -9.69 -27.92
CA VAL A 119 7.94 -9.07 -26.78
C VAL A 119 7.88 -10.02 -25.58
N TYR A 120 8.33 -9.52 -24.43
CA TYR A 120 8.36 -10.21 -23.14
C TYR A 120 7.35 -9.57 -22.19
N PHE A 121 6.36 -10.34 -21.75
CA PHE A 121 5.46 -9.95 -20.68
C PHE A 121 6.09 -10.27 -19.32
N LEU A 122 6.38 -9.24 -18.53
CA LEU A 122 7.02 -9.35 -17.23
C LEU A 122 6.00 -9.68 -16.12
N THR A 123 6.26 -10.73 -15.37
CA THR A 123 5.47 -11.15 -14.22
C THR A 123 6.34 -11.63 -13.07
N GLY A 124 5.81 -11.60 -11.84
CA GLY A 124 6.41 -12.30 -10.70
C GLY A 124 6.15 -13.80 -10.77
N SER A 125 7.03 -14.58 -10.12
CA SER A 125 6.91 -16.03 -9.94
C SER A 125 5.63 -16.45 -9.21
N ASP A 126 5.08 -15.59 -8.35
CA ASP A 126 3.81 -15.82 -7.63
C ASP A 126 2.61 -16.07 -8.58
N LYS A 127 2.67 -15.57 -9.81
CA LYS A 127 1.60 -15.77 -10.79
C LYS A 127 1.70 -17.08 -11.58
N LEU A 128 2.83 -17.79 -11.52
CA LEU A 128 3.02 -19.00 -12.35
C LEU A 128 2.00 -20.10 -12.05
N SER A 129 1.54 -20.22 -10.81
CA SER A 129 0.54 -21.21 -10.39
C SER A 129 -0.85 -20.96 -10.98
N ILE A 130 -1.20 -19.70 -11.25
CA ILE A 130 -2.52 -19.29 -11.78
C ILE A 130 -2.51 -19.05 -13.28
N LEU A 131 -1.33 -18.89 -13.87
CA LEU A 131 -1.12 -18.55 -15.27
C LEU A 131 -1.75 -19.56 -16.26
N PRO A 132 -1.74 -20.89 -16.02
CA PRO A 132 -2.48 -21.85 -16.86
C PRO A 132 -3.99 -21.63 -16.89
N ARG A 133 -4.57 -20.89 -15.95
CA ARG A 133 -6.01 -20.57 -15.88
C ARG A 133 -6.38 -19.30 -16.65
N TRP A 134 -5.41 -18.59 -17.22
CA TRP A 134 -5.68 -17.38 -17.98
C TRP A 134 -6.34 -17.71 -19.30
N ARG A 135 -7.45 -17.05 -19.60
CA ARG A 135 -8.31 -17.34 -20.77
C ARG A 135 -7.55 -17.36 -22.11
N THR A 136 -6.50 -16.56 -22.24
CA THR A 136 -5.76 -16.35 -23.50
C THR A 136 -4.31 -16.84 -23.42
N ILE A 137 -3.94 -17.65 -22.42
CA ILE A 137 -2.53 -18.00 -22.20
C ILE A 137 -1.89 -18.74 -23.37
N GLU A 138 -2.59 -19.69 -23.99
CA GLU A 138 -2.06 -20.42 -25.14
C GLU A 138 -1.80 -19.48 -26.33
N LYS A 139 -2.70 -18.53 -26.58
CA LYS A 139 -2.53 -17.50 -27.62
C LYS A 139 -1.36 -16.58 -27.31
N LEU A 140 -1.22 -16.17 -26.04
CA LEU A 140 -0.12 -15.35 -25.57
C LEU A 140 1.21 -16.09 -25.77
N LEU A 141 1.31 -17.35 -25.32
CA LEU A 141 2.53 -18.14 -25.45
C LEU A 141 2.86 -18.52 -26.90
N ALA A 142 1.88 -18.55 -27.81
CA ALA A 142 2.15 -18.77 -29.24
C ALA A 142 2.95 -17.63 -29.89
N GLN A 143 2.79 -16.39 -29.41
CA GLN A 143 3.38 -15.20 -30.04
C GLN A 143 4.43 -14.52 -29.14
N PHE A 144 4.14 -14.40 -27.86
CA PHE A 144 4.92 -13.65 -26.89
C PHE A 144 5.66 -14.56 -25.91
N ARG A 145 6.60 -13.96 -25.18
CA ARG A 145 7.38 -14.61 -24.13
C ARG A 145 6.97 -14.12 -22.76
N ILE A 146 7.23 -14.93 -21.75
CA ILE A 146 6.99 -14.54 -20.37
C ILE A 146 8.33 -14.41 -19.66
N LEU A 147 8.60 -13.23 -19.13
CA LEU A 147 9.78 -12.97 -18.30
C LEU A 147 9.36 -13.02 -16.84
N VAL A 148 9.89 -13.99 -16.11
CA VAL A 148 9.52 -14.27 -14.72
C VAL A 148 10.59 -13.72 -13.79
N ALA A 149 10.19 -12.85 -12.88
CA ALA A 149 11.01 -12.35 -11.80
C ALA A 149 10.85 -13.26 -10.57
N ARG A 150 11.93 -13.91 -10.12
CA ARG A 150 11.93 -14.77 -8.93
C ARG A 150 11.73 -13.97 -7.66
N ARG A 151 10.86 -14.46 -6.78
CA ARG A 151 10.69 -13.93 -5.43
C ARG A 151 11.18 -14.94 -4.40
N GLY A 152 11.97 -14.48 -3.44
CA GLY A 152 12.40 -15.31 -2.30
C GLY A 152 13.17 -16.57 -2.72
N GLU A 153 12.73 -17.72 -2.23
CA GLU A 153 13.43 -19.02 -2.38
C GLU A 153 12.86 -19.92 -3.49
N ASP A 154 11.90 -19.44 -4.29
CA ASP A 154 11.15 -20.21 -5.30
C ASP A 154 12.02 -21.20 -6.10
N ASN A 155 11.76 -22.51 -6.04
CA ASN A 155 12.55 -23.49 -6.79
C ASN A 155 11.97 -23.69 -8.20
N TRP A 156 12.73 -23.32 -9.24
CA TRP A 156 12.29 -23.44 -10.63
C TRP A 156 11.97 -24.87 -11.08
N ASP A 157 12.75 -25.85 -10.63
CA ASP A 157 12.53 -27.24 -11.00
C ASP A 157 11.22 -27.77 -10.39
N GLU A 158 10.92 -27.36 -9.16
CA GLU A 158 9.66 -27.70 -8.50
C GLU A 158 8.48 -27.00 -9.18
N ILE A 159 8.60 -25.69 -9.46
CA ILE A 159 7.55 -24.93 -10.14
C ILE A 159 7.27 -25.52 -11.53
N LYS A 160 8.32 -25.83 -12.29
CA LYS A 160 8.19 -26.45 -13.61
C LYS A 160 7.50 -27.81 -13.54
N LYS A 161 7.80 -28.63 -12.54
CA LYS A 161 7.19 -29.97 -12.33
C LYS A 161 5.79 -29.89 -11.74
N SER A 162 5.44 -28.81 -11.06
CA SER A 162 4.14 -28.65 -10.39
C SER A 162 2.95 -28.65 -11.36
N ASN A 163 3.19 -28.37 -12.65
CA ASN A 163 2.13 -28.22 -13.64
C ASN A 163 2.59 -28.66 -15.05
N SER A 164 1.84 -29.59 -15.67
CA SER A 164 2.13 -30.11 -17.02
C SER A 164 2.06 -29.04 -18.12
N PHE A 165 1.26 -27.99 -17.93
CA PHE A 165 1.21 -26.85 -18.84
C PHE A 165 2.52 -26.06 -18.80
N LEU A 166 3.05 -25.78 -17.60
CA LEU A 166 4.31 -25.06 -17.44
C LEU A 166 5.49 -25.86 -17.99
N SER A 167 5.53 -27.17 -17.72
CA SER A 167 6.62 -28.02 -18.21
C SER A 167 6.67 -28.11 -19.74
N SER A 168 5.50 -28.22 -20.39
CA SER A 168 5.39 -28.32 -21.85
C SER A 168 5.68 -27.01 -22.59
N HIS A 169 5.48 -25.85 -21.95
CA HIS A 169 5.69 -24.54 -22.57
C HIS A 169 6.91 -23.78 -22.03
N TRP A 170 7.76 -24.42 -21.21
CA TRP A 170 8.86 -23.74 -20.50
C TRP A 170 9.84 -23.00 -21.41
N ASN A 171 9.98 -23.43 -22.67
CA ASN A 171 10.79 -22.75 -23.69
C ASN A 171 10.31 -21.32 -24.02
N ARG A 172 9.08 -20.96 -23.66
CA ARG A 172 8.50 -19.62 -23.81
C ARG A 172 8.73 -18.72 -22.58
N PHE A 173 9.31 -19.27 -21.52
CA PHE A 173 9.62 -18.54 -20.30
C PHE A 173 11.12 -18.19 -20.26
N SER A 174 11.42 -17.02 -19.72
CA SER A 174 12.75 -16.59 -19.32
C SER A 174 12.68 -16.19 -17.86
N VAL A 175 13.71 -16.47 -17.08
CA VAL A 175 13.70 -16.24 -15.63
C VAL A 175 14.89 -15.37 -15.23
N PHE A 176 14.69 -14.53 -14.23
CA PHE A 176 15.77 -13.74 -13.63
C PHE A 176 15.49 -13.49 -12.14
N GLU A 177 16.54 -13.14 -11.41
CA GLU A 177 16.48 -12.85 -9.99
C GLU A 177 16.08 -11.39 -9.76
N ILE A 178 15.15 -11.16 -8.82
CA ILE A 178 14.83 -9.79 -8.39
C ILE A 178 16.02 -9.22 -7.60
N PRO A 179 16.45 -7.97 -7.88
CA PRO A 179 17.48 -7.31 -7.10
C PRO A 179 17.15 -7.31 -5.61
N ALA A 180 18.12 -7.68 -4.77
CA ALA A 180 17.91 -7.86 -3.33
C ALA A 180 17.35 -6.60 -2.66
N GLU A 181 17.79 -5.42 -3.10
CA GLU A 181 17.42 -4.15 -2.49
C GLU A 181 15.99 -3.68 -2.75
N ILE A 182 15.22 -4.40 -3.59
CA ILE A 182 13.81 -4.08 -3.87
C ILE A 182 12.83 -5.15 -3.40
N ARG A 183 13.30 -6.20 -2.73
CA ARG A 183 12.50 -7.36 -2.34
C ARG A 183 11.31 -6.98 -1.44
N ASP A 184 11.54 -6.04 -0.51
CA ASP A 184 10.56 -5.67 0.52
C ASP A 184 9.82 -4.35 0.20
N ILE A 185 9.98 -3.83 -1.02
CA ILE A 185 9.39 -2.56 -1.45
C ILE A 185 8.11 -2.84 -2.24
N SER A 186 6.96 -2.39 -1.71
CA SER A 186 5.67 -2.53 -2.39
C SER A 186 4.82 -1.26 -2.28
N SER A 187 3.89 -1.08 -3.22
CA SER A 187 2.91 0.04 -3.14
C SER A 187 2.05 -0.06 -1.88
N SER A 188 1.76 -1.26 -1.38
CA SER A 188 0.99 -1.43 -0.15
C SER A 188 1.77 -0.99 1.08
N ALA A 189 3.05 -1.36 1.17
CA ALA A 189 3.95 -0.89 2.24
C ALA A 189 4.07 0.63 2.22
N PHE A 190 4.18 1.26 1.04
CA PHE A 190 4.17 2.72 0.92
C PHE A 190 2.90 3.34 1.52
N ARG A 191 1.72 2.86 1.12
CA ARG A 191 0.44 3.40 1.62
C ARG A 191 0.29 3.19 3.13
N GLU A 192 0.72 2.05 3.64
CA GLU A 192 0.71 1.76 5.07
C GLU A 192 1.60 2.73 5.85
N ARG A 193 2.83 2.97 5.41
CA ARG A 193 3.74 3.94 6.04
C ARG A 193 3.17 5.35 6.01
N ILE A 194 2.60 5.79 4.89
CA ILE A 194 1.91 7.09 4.79
C ILE A 194 0.75 7.18 5.80
N HIS A 195 -0.06 6.13 5.95
CA HIS A 195 -1.17 6.13 6.91
C HIS A 195 -0.70 6.14 8.37
N ASN A 196 0.46 5.57 8.65
CA ASN A 196 1.04 5.55 9.98
C ASN A 196 1.79 6.85 10.32
N GLY A 197 2.03 7.73 9.34
CA GLY A 197 2.87 8.92 9.52
C GLY A 197 4.37 8.61 9.50
N ASP A 198 4.76 7.48 8.93
CA ASP A 198 6.16 7.06 8.82
C ASP A 198 6.82 7.74 7.61
N GLU A 199 7.73 8.67 7.89
CA GLU A 199 8.46 9.44 6.88
C GLU A 199 9.36 8.58 5.98
N SER A 200 9.74 7.37 6.42
CA SER A 200 10.52 6.43 5.60
C SER A 200 9.73 5.94 4.38
N ALA A 201 8.42 6.23 4.29
CA ALA A 201 7.65 6.06 3.05
C ALA A 201 8.32 6.73 1.84
N LYS A 202 9.03 7.84 2.05
CA LYS A 202 9.74 8.59 1.00
C LYS A 202 10.83 7.76 0.31
N GLU A 203 11.41 6.79 1.00
CA GLU A 203 12.46 5.92 0.48
C GLU A 203 11.91 4.84 -0.47
N LEU A 204 10.59 4.56 -0.41
CA LEU A 204 9.95 3.53 -1.23
C LEU A 204 9.55 4.03 -2.63
N VAL A 205 9.64 5.34 -2.90
CA VAL A 205 9.29 5.97 -4.17
C VAL A 205 10.43 6.85 -4.66
N THR A 206 10.42 7.23 -5.94
CA THR A 206 11.42 8.19 -6.44
C THR A 206 11.10 9.60 -5.94
N PRO A 207 12.08 10.53 -5.92
CA PRO A 207 11.83 11.93 -5.56
C PRO A 207 10.70 12.57 -6.38
N GLU A 208 10.64 12.29 -7.68
CA GLU A 208 9.61 12.83 -8.58
C GLU A 208 8.22 12.29 -8.23
N VAL A 209 8.12 10.98 -7.93
CA VAL A 209 6.85 10.38 -7.49
C VAL A 209 6.39 11.00 -6.17
N TRP A 210 7.30 11.21 -5.23
CA TRP A 210 7.01 11.89 -3.96
C TRP A 210 6.47 13.31 -4.19
N GLU A 211 7.13 14.10 -5.04
CA GLU A 211 6.71 15.46 -5.39
C GLU A 211 5.33 15.49 -6.06
N ILE A 212 5.06 14.57 -6.99
CA ILE A 212 3.76 14.46 -7.68
C ILE A 212 2.66 14.14 -6.66
N LEU A 213 2.90 13.18 -5.76
CA LEU A 213 1.94 12.84 -4.70
C LEU A 213 1.70 14.03 -3.76
N HIS A 214 2.75 14.77 -3.39
CA HIS A 214 2.62 15.98 -2.57
C HIS A 214 1.77 17.05 -3.27
N LYS A 215 2.13 17.43 -4.50
CA LYS A 215 1.42 18.45 -5.29
C LYS A 215 -0.06 18.12 -5.49
N ASN A 216 -0.40 16.85 -5.52
CA ASN A 216 -1.77 16.36 -5.67
C ASN A 216 -2.49 16.10 -4.31
N GLY A 217 -1.93 16.56 -3.19
CA GLY A 217 -2.52 16.44 -1.85
C GLY A 217 -2.66 15.00 -1.36
N LYS A 218 -1.82 14.08 -1.85
CA LYS A 218 -1.82 12.65 -1.50
C LYS A 218 -0.84 12.31 -0.39
N ILE A 219 0.04 13.24 -0.04
CA ILE A 219 0.91 13.17 1.14
C ILE A 219 0.44 14.28 2.08
N PRO A 220 0.05 13.96 3.32
CA PRO A 220 -0.29 14.98 4.30
C PRO A 220 1.00 15.49 4.96
N TRP A 221 1.34 16.76 4.76
CA TRP A 221 2.66 17.33 5.09
C TRP A 221 2.82 17.90 6.49
N GLU A 222 1.80 17.77 7.32
CA GLU A 222 1.90 18.17 8.70
C GLU A 222 1.34 17.02 9.52
N SER A 223 2.21 16.41 10.32
CA SER A 223 1.80 15.48 11.37
C SER A 223 1.65 16.27 12.66
N ILE A 224 0.58 16.00 13.38
CA ILE A 224 0.50 16.30 14.81
C ILE A 224 1.01 15.04 15.48
N THR A 225 2.22 15.09 16.02
CA THR A 225 2.91 13.94 16.61
C THR A 225 2.89 13.94 18.13
N ASP A 226 2.43 15.02 18.76
CA ASP A 226 2.38 15.16 20.20
C ASP A 226 0.93 15.47 20.62
N PHE A 227 0.32 14.57 21.38
CA PHE A 227 -1.01 14.77 21.96
C PHE A 227 -0.92 15.05 23.48
N HIS A 228 0.27 15.36 24.01
CA HIS A 228 0.54 15.52 25.43
C HIS A 228 0.94 16.95 25.79
N GLU A 229 1.43 17.71 24.82
CA GLU A 229 1.81 19.12 24.95
C GLU A 229 0.99 19.99 23.95
N ASP A 230 0.89 21.29 24.23
CA ASP A 230 0.25 22.31 23.36
C ASP A 230 -1.26 22.13 23.03
N ASP A 231 -1.70 22.76 21.93
CA ASP A 231 -3.10 22.89 21.49
C ASP A 231 -3.78 21.57 21.10
N TYR A 232 -3.03 20.46 21.08
CA TYR A 232 -3.48 19.15 20.60
C TYR A 232 -3.74 18.13 21.70
N CYS A 233 -3.57 18.51 22.98
CA CYS A 233 -3.82 17.63 24.12
C CYS A 233 -5.20 16.94 24.09
N PHE A 234 -6.20 17.59 23.50
CA PHE A 234 -7.56 17.04 23.33
C PHE A 234 -7.63 15.77 22.47
N LEU A 235 -6.59 15.42 21.72
CA LEU A 235 -6.51 14.19 20.94
C LEU A 235 -6.16 12.97 21.81
N SER A 236 -5.50 13.17 22.96
CA SER A 236 -5.09 12.08 23.84
C SER A 236 -6.28 11.45 24.57
N ASN A 237 -6.16 10.14 24.85
CA ASN A 237 -7.08 9.44 25.74
C ASN A 237 -6.96 9.88 27.21
N PHE A 238 -5.86 10.55 27.56
CA PHE A 238 -5.61 11.12 28.88
C PHE A 238 -6.24 12.49 29.07
N TYR A 239 -6.75 13.12 28.01
CA TYR A 239 -7.47 14.39 28.13
C TYR A 239 -8.78 14.21 28.90
N GLU A 240 -9.00 15.06 29.89
CA GLU A 240 -10.21 15.03 30.71
C GLU A 240 -11.40 15.59 29.93
N ALA A 241 -12.28 14.69 29.51
CA ALA A 241 -13.54 14.97 28.84
C ALA A 241 -14.54 13.92 29.29
N SER A 242 -15.66 14.37 29.88
CA SER A 242 -16.67 13.50 30.44
C SER A 242 -17.45 12.79 29.32
N ILE A 243 -17.36 11.47 29.26
CA ILE A 243 -18.01 10.66 28.22
C ILE A 243 -18.99 9.65 28.83
N GLU A 244 -20.18 9.55 28.24
CA GLU A 244 -21.12 8.47 28.53
C GLU A 244 -20.84 7.28 27.62
N TYR A 245 -20.57 6.10 28.21
CA TYR A 245 -20.32 4.87 27.47
C TYR A 245 -20.75 3.66 28.30
N GLY A 246 -21.55 2.76 27.71
CA GLY A 246 -22.03 1.56 28.40
C GLY A 246 -22.87 1.84 29.66
N GLY A 247 -23.64 2.94 29.65
CA GLY A 247 -24.50 3.35 30.77
C GLY A 247 -23.77 3.96 31.97
N LEU A 248 -22.48 4.25 31.84
CA LEU A 248 -21.67 4.93 32.86
C LEU A 248 -21.04 6.19 32.25
N THR A 249 -20.84 7.19 33.09
CA THR A 249 -20.13 8.42 32.72
C THR A 249 -18.71 8.38 33.27
N PHE A 250 -17.70 8.52 32.42
CA PHE A 250 -16.28 8.51 32.80
C PHE A 250 -15.64 9.87 32.55
N GLY A 251 -14.72 10.29 33.41
CA GLY A 251 -14.01 11.57 33.23
C GLY A 251 -13.00 11.62 32.07
N SER A 252 -12.70 10.49 31.42
CA SER A 252 -11.79 10.41 30.27
C SER A 252 -11.99 9.14 29.45
N ASN A 253 -11.48 9.14 28.21
CA ASN A 253 -11.40 7.95 27.39
C ASN A 253 -10.59 6.83 28.06
N GLU A 254 -9.46 7.15 28.69
CA GLU A 254 -8.62 6.18 29.39
C GLU A 254 -9.41 5.47 30.50
N ALA A 255 -10.20 6.22 31.29
CA ALA A 255 -11.04 5.63 32.33
C ALA A 255 -12.11 4.68 31.76
N ALA A 256 -12.81 5.10 30.72
CA ALA A 256 -13.78 4.25 30.03
C ALA A 256 -13.14 2.99 29.45
N PHE A 257 -11.97 3.13 28.82
CA PHE A 257 -11.26 2.03 28.17
C PHE A 257 -10.74 1.00 29.17
N GLN A 258 -10.15 1.45 30.28
CA GLN A 258 -9.68 0.56 31.34
C GLN A 258 -10.84 -0.16 32.03
N ALA A 259 -12.01 0.48 32.17
CA ALA A 259 -13.21 -0.17 32.68
C ALA A 259 -13.65 -1.35 31.80
N GLN A 260 -13.57 -1.22 30.47
CA GLN A 260 -14.02 -2.29 29.55
C GLN A 260 -13.15 -3.55 29.54
N LYS A 261 -12.01 -3.55 30.24
CA LYS A 261 -11.27 -4.78 30.52
C LYS A 261 -12.04 -5.73 31.43
N CYS A 262 -12.92 -5.21 32.28
CA CYS A 262 -13.75 -5.99 33.19
C CYS A 262 -15.08 -6.36 32.52
N LEU A 263 -15.64 -7.53 32.86
CA LEU A 263 -16.97 -7.93 32.37
C LEU A 263 -18.10 -7.42 33.27
N LYS A 264 -17.90 -7.37 34.58
CA LYS A 264 -18.94 -7.03 35.55
C LYS A 264 -19.13 -5.53 35.70
N GLN A 265 -20.38 -5.08 35.79
CA GLN A 265 -20.70 -3.65 35.87
C GLN A 265 -20.18 -3.01 37.17
N GLU A 266 -20.16 -3.77 38.27
CA GLU A 266 -19.63 -3.32 39.56
C GLU A 266 -18.13 -3.02 39.48
N GLU A 267 -17.38 -3.85 38.76
CA GLU A 267 -15.95 -3.65 38.52
C GLU A 267 -15.70 -2.45 37.59
N LYS A 268 -16.58 -2.21 36.62
CA LYS A 268 -16.48 -1.03 35.73
C LYS A 268 -16.72 0.28 36.48
N SER A 269 -17.67 0.28 37.41
CA SER A 269 -18.12 1.47 38.14
C SER A 269 -17.02 2.12 38.97
N GLN A 270 -15.98 1.38 39.37
CA GLN A 270 -14.85 1.94 40.12
C GLN A 270 -14.06 2.99 39.32
N PHE A 271 -14.06 2.90 37.98
CA PHE A 271 -13.28 3.79 37.10
C PHE A 271 -13.96 5.14 36.86
N VAL A 272 -15.25 5.28 37.18
CA VAL A 272 -16.05 6.50 36.96
C VAL A 272 -15.38 7.75 37.53
N ASN A 273 -14.82 7.63 38.74
CA ASN A 273 -14.20 8.74 39.47
C ASN A 273 -12.66 8.71 39.43
N TYR A 274 -12.06 7.87 38.58
CA TYR A 274 -10.60 7.77 38.51
C TYR A 274 -10.04 8.71 37.46
N SER A 275 -8.94 9.39 37.82
CA SER A 275 -8.13 10.10 36.84
C SER A 275 -7.55 9.14 35.80
N PRO A 276 -7.22 9.59 34.59
CA PRO A 276 -6.62 8.75 33.55
C PRO A 276 -5.42 7.92 34.05
N GLY A 277 -4.51 8.56 34.78
CA GLY A 277 -3.33 7.88 35.34
C GLY A 277 -3.67 6.79 36.35
N LYS A 278 -4.66 7.04 37.24
CA LYS A 278 -5.14 6.04 38.20
C LYS A 278 -5.85 4.88 37.48
N SER A 279 -6.68 5.19 36.49
CA SER A 279 -7.36 4.20 35.64
C SER A 279 -6.35 3.29 34.93
N LYS A 280 -5.31 3.85 34.32
CA LYS A 280 -4.25 3.07 33.66
C LYS A 280 -3.49 2.17 34.63
N ASN A 281 -3.22 2.65 35.85
CA ASN A 281 -2.55 1.86 36.87
C ASN A 281 -3.42 0.69 37.36
N VAL A 282 -4.67 0.96 37.74
CA VAL A 282 -5.60 -0.06 38.24
C VAL A 282 -5.94 -1.06 37.13
N GLY A 283 -6.21 -0.60 35.91
CA GLY A 283 -6.57 -1.43 34.76
C GLY A 283 -5.45 -2.35 34.26
N ARG A 284 -4.21 -2.24 34.76
CA ARG A 284 -3.15 -3.25 34.55
C ARG A 284 -3.33 -4.49 35.42
N HIS A 285 -4.10 -4.39 36.50
CA HIS A 285 -4.22 -5.42 37.54
C HIS A 285 -5.62 -6.02 37.65
N VAL A 286 -6.56 -5.58 36.80
CA VAL A 286 -7.93 -6.13 36.78
C VAL A 286 -7.97 -7.50 36.13
N THR A 287 -9.00 -8.28 36.46
CA THR A 287 -9.33 -9.50 35.73
C THR A 287 -9.75 -9.13 34.31
N LEU A 288 -8.89 -9.48 33.35
CA LEU A 288 -9.10 -9.18 31.95
C LEU A 288 -10.17 -10.09 31.35
N ARG A 289 -11.07 -9.51 30.55
CA ARG A 289 -12.02 -10.28 29.75
C ARG A 289 -11.29 -11.22 28.76
N PRO A 290 -11.78 -12.46 28.53
CA PRO A 290 -11.05 -13.45 27.74
C PRO A 290 -10.77 -13.06 26.29
N ASP A 291 -11.62 -12.22 25.70
CA ASP A 291 -11.59 -11.78 24.31
C ASP A 291 -10.90 -10.41 24.11
N TRP A 292 -10.18 -9.90 25.12
CA TRP A 292 -9.67 -8.53 25.12
C TRP A 292 -8.83 -8.16 23.90
N GLU A 293 -7.93 -9.04 23.48
CA GLU A 293 -7.04 -8.77 22.35
C GLU A 293 -7.80 -8.60 21.03
N ASP A 294 -8.94 -9.27 20.87
CA ASP A 294 -9.79 -9.19 19.68
C ASP A 294 -10.66 -7.93 19.67
N VAL A 295 -11.07 -7.45 20.86
CA VAL A 295 -12.07 -6.36 20.97
C VAL A 295 -11.49 -4.99 21.29
N LYS A 296 -10.26 -4.90 21.82
CA LYS A 296 -9.68 -3.65 22.36
C LYS A 296 -9.65 -2.49 21.34
N ILE A 297 -9.37 -2.76 20.07
CA ILE A 297 -9.36 -1.71 19.03
C ILE A 297 -10.78 -1.19 18.77
N GLY A 298 -11.76 -2.08 18.64
CA GLY A 298 -13.16 -1.71 18.42
C GLY A 298 -13.72 -0.90 19.58
N ILE A 299 -13.46 -1.32 20.81
CA ILE A 299 -13.85 -0.60 22.03
C ILE A 299 -13.22 0.80 22.06
N MET A 300 -11.93 0.92 21.76
CA MET A 300 -11.27 2.22 21.71
C MET A 300 -11.91 3.12 20.65
N GLU A 301 -12.21 2.58 19.46
CA GLU A 301 -12.88 3.34 18.41
C GLU A 301 -14.24 3.88 18.87
N GLU A 302 -15.06 3.04 19.51
CA GLU A 302 -16.37 3.45 20.04
C GLU A 302 -16.25 4.55 21.11
N ILE A 303 -15.26 4.45 21.99
CA ILE A 303 -14.99 5.43 23.05
C ILE A 303 -14.52 6.77 22.47
N VAL A 304 -13.56 6.75 21.54
CA VAL A 304 -13.08 7.97 20.89
C VAL A 304 -14.22 8.60 20.08
N ARG A 305 -15.05 7.79 19.42
CA ARG A 305 -16.25 8.27 18.71
C ARG A 305 -17.25 8.90 19.68
N ALA A 306 -17.49 8.28 20.83
CA ALA A 306 -18.36 8.84 21.87
C ALA A 306 -17.87 10.22 22.30
N LYS A 307 -16.57 10.39 22.58
CA LYS A 307 -15.96 11.69 22.90
C LYS A 307 -16.29 12.76 21.86
N PHE A 308 -15.96 12.52 20.60
CA PHE A 308 -16.14 13.55 19.56
C PHE A 308 -17.59 13.75 19.13
N THR A 309 -18.48 12.79 19.36
CA THR A 309 -19.93 12.99 19.14
C THR A 309 -20.59 13.77 20.30
N GLN A 310 -20.15 13.53 21.53
CA GLN A 310 -20.71 14.16 22.73
C GLN A 310 -20.13 15.56 23.01
N HIS A 311 -18.99 15.89 22.41
CA HIS A 311 -18.30 17.18 22.56
C HIS A 311 -18.14 17.91 21.20
N PRO A 312 -19.14 18.69 20.76
CA PRO A 312 -19.09 19.41 19.49
C PRO A 312 -17.89 20.35 19.34
N GLU A 313 -17.42 20.95 20.45
CA GLU A 313 -16.23 21.79 20.49
C GLU A 313 -14.94 21.02 20.19
N LEU A 314 -14.82 19.79 20.70
CA LEU A 314 -13.69 18.92 20.41
C LEU A 314 -13.78 18.36 19.00
N ALA A 315 -15.00 18.08 18.52
CA ALA A 315 -15.25 17.68 17.14
C ALA A 315 -14.76 18.75 16.16
N ALA A 316 -15.09 20.01 16.43
CA ALA A 316 -14.63 21.15 15.64
C ALA A 316 -13.10 21.26 15.64
N LYS A 317 -12.44 21.08 16.80
CA LYS A 317 -10.97 21.04 16.87
C LYS A 317 -10.37 19.88 16.08
N LEU A 318 -10.98 18.68 16.14
CA LEU A 318 -10.54 17.52 15.36
C LEU A 318 -10.69 17.79 13.86
N LEU A 319 -11.80 18.39 13.42
CA LEU A 319 -11.99 18.81 12.03
C LEU A 319 -10.98 19.87 11.60
N ALA A 320 -10.63 20.80 12.48
CA ALA A 320 -9.64 21.87 12.24
C ALA A 320 -8.21 21.33 12.04
N THR A 321 -7.91 20.10 12.48
CA THR A 321 -6.65 19.43 12.09
C THR A 321 -6.55 19.18 10.59
N GLY A 322 -7.65 19.35 9.83
CA GLY A 322 -7.68 19.32 8.38
C GLY A 322 -7.35 17.95 7.82
N ASN A 323 -6.26 17.87 7.06
CA ASN A 323 -5.74 16.62 6.50
C ASN A 323 -4.45 16.17 7.19
N LYS A 324 -4.03 16.83 8.27
CA LYS A 324 -2.83 16.47 9.03
C LYS A 324 -2.84 14.99 9.45
N ILE A 325 -1.69 14.32 9.43
CA ILE A 325 -1.59 12.98 10.04
C ILE A 325 -1.65 13.16 11.55
N LEU A 326 -2.45 12.34 12.23
CA LEU A 326 -2.48 12.33 13.68
C LEU A 326 -1.65 11.13 14.14
N VAL A 327 -0.59 11.38 14.90
CA VAL A 327 0.30 10.37 15.43
C VAL A 327 0.39 10.53 16.94
N GLU A 328 0.03 9.49 17.69
CA GLU A 328 0.29 9.44 19.13
C GLU A 328 1.79 9.15 19.35
N GLY A 329 2.62 10.19 19.22
CA GLY A 329 4.05 10.09 19.47
C GLY A 329 4.33 10.01 20.97
N ASN A 330 5.21 9.10 21.37
CA ASN A 330 5.51 8.90 22.78
C ASN A 330 6.98 8.60 23.08
N ARG A 331 7.40 8.88 24.32
CA ARG A 331 8.77 8.63 24.83
C ARG A 331 8.87 7.40 25.74
N TRP A 332 7.78 6.65 25.90
CA TRP A 332 7.70 5.50 26.82
C TRP A 332 7.58 4.15 26.11
N GLY A 333 7.77 4.11 24.79
CA GLY A 333 7.87 2.87 24.00
C GLY A 333 6.54 2.17 23.72
N ASP A 334 5.40 2.86 23.75
CA ASP A 334 4.13 2.29 23.28
C ASP A 334 4.10 2.26 21.75
N THR A 335 4.35 1.08 21.19
CA THR A 335 4.33 0.83 19.75
C THR A 335 2.98 0.30 19.24
N PHE A 336 2.01 0.07 20.13
CA PHE A 336 0.68 -0.42 19.74
C PHE A 336 -0.27 0.75 19.46
N TRP A 337 -0.51 1.59 20.47
CA TRP A 337 -1.43 2.74 20.31
C TRP A 337 -0.78 3.92 19.61
N GLY A 338 0.54 4.07 19.79
CA GLY A 338 1.31 5.19 19.28
C GLY A 338 2.53 4.79 18.47
N VAL A 339 3.46 5.74 18.36
CA VAL A 339 4.76 5.62 17.69
C VAL A 339 5.84 6.10 18.65
N SER A 340 6.89 5.31 18.81
CA SER A 340 8.05 5.71 19.60
C SER A 340 8.74 6.90 18.94
N SER A 341 8.89 7.99 19.67
CA SER A 341 9.63 9.18 19.21
C SER A 341 11.15 8.93 19.08
N GLU A 342 11.68 7.89 19.71
CA GLU A 342 13.10 7.51 19.61
C GLU A 342 13.40 6.65 18.38
N SER A 343 12.55 5.65 18.09
CA SER A 343 12.78 4.71 16.98
C SER A 343 11.96 5.03 15.72
N GLY A 344 10.91 5.86 15.82
CA GLY A 344 9.95 6.07 14.74
C GLY A 344 9.02 4.89 14.49
N GLU A 345 9.09 3.83 15.30
CA GLU A 345 8.32 2.60 15.10
C GLU A 345 7.03 2.59 15.93
N GLY A 346 5.94 2.10 15.32
CA GLY A 346 4.67 1.84 16.00
C GLY A 346 3.47 1.75 15.05
N CYS A 347 2.40 1.10 15.50
CA CYS A 347 1.18 0.87 14.72
C CYS A 347 0.25 2.08 14.68
N ASN A 348 0.46 3.07 15.56
CA ASN A 348 -0.33 4.30 15.64
C ASN A 348 -1.86 4.08 15.66
N HIS A 349 -2.34 3.06 16.38
CA HIS A 349 -3.77 2.72 16.38
C HIS A 349 -4.66 3.90 16.82
N LEU A 350 -4.23 4.71 17.79
CA LEU A 350 -5.01 5.87 18.24
C LEU A 350 -5.12 6.95 17.16
N GLY A 351 -3.99 7.31 16.53
CA GLY A 351 -3.97 8.27 15.42
C GLY A 351 -4.87 7.83 14.26
N ARG A 352 -4.84 6.55 13.91
CA ARG A 352 -5.70 5.96 12.86
C ARG A 352 -7.19 6.04 13.20
N ILE A 353 -7.55 5.76 14.45
CA ILE A 353 -8.94 5.89 14.94
C ILE A 353 -9.39 7.35 14.85
N LEU A 354 -8.57 8.30 15.31
CA LEU A 354 -8.88 9.74 15.25
C LEU A 354 -9.09 10.23 13.82
N MET A 355 -8.21 9.82 12.89
CA MET A 355 -8.34 10.18 11.48
C MET A 355 -9.58 9.57 10.82
N LYS A 356 -9.95 8.34 11.20
CA LYS A 356 -11.21 7.70 10.77
C LYS A 356 -12.43 8.50 11.25
N ILE A 357 -12.48 8.82 12.55
CA ILE A 357 -13.59 9.60 13.14
C ILE A 357 -13.67 10.99 12.53
N ARG A 358 -12.51 11.64 12.28
CA ARG A 358 -12.45 12.91 11.56
C ARG A 358 -13.05 12.83 10.16
N ALA A 359 -12.86 11.73 9.44
CA ALA A 359 -13.46 11.52 8.13
C ALA A 359 -14.98 11.34 8.21
N GLU A 360 -15.47 10.55 9.17
CA GLU A 360 -16.90 10.32 9.39
C GLU A 360 -17.65 11.60 9.79
N LEU A 361 -17.00 12.50 10.55
CA LEU A 361 -17.56 13.79 10.92
C LEU A 361 -17.67 14.79 9.74
N LYS A 362 -16.92 14.58 8.64
CA LYS A 362 -16.98 15.46 7.45
C LYS A 362 -18.21 15.20 6.57
N GLY A 363 -18.88 14.06 6.73
CA GLY A 363 -20.00 13.63 5.89
C GLY A 363 -19.57 12.62 4.83
#